data_AF-A0A4R5BJK7-F1
#
_entry.id   AF-A0A4R5BJK7-F1
#
_cell.length_a   1.000
_cell.length_b   1.000
_cell.length_c   1.000
_cell.angle_alpha   90.00
_cell.angle_beta   90.00
_cell.angle_gamma   90.00
#
_symmetry.space_group_name_H-M   'P 1'
#
loop_
_entity.id
_entity.type
_entity.pdbx_description
1 polymer ?
#
loop_
_entity_poly.entity_id
_entity_poly.type
_entity_poly.pdbx_seq_one_letter_code
_entity_poly.pdbx_strand_id
1 'polypeptide(L)' 'MYPFHWVPADGRRHASLDKRPWGNAYPSGMLVSTLCSQEVVADATKEAWLWQTCGDCHSEAHRVAAAVREVPRMSV' A
#
# COMPACT_ATOMS: atom_id res chain seq x y z
N MET A 1 -12.64 -3.00 -3.45
CA MET A 1 -11.18 -3.22 -3.35
C MET A 1 -10.51 -1.88 -3.61
N TYR A 2 -9.57 -1.44 -2.77
CA TYR A 2 -8.81 -0.21 -3.05
C TYR A 2 -7.73 -0.50 -4.11
N PRO A 3 -7.33 0.51 -4.91
CA PRO A 3 -6.30 0.38 -5.94
C PRO A 3 -4.87 0.28 -5.40
N PHE A 4 -4.70 0.29 -4.07
CA PHE A 4 -3.42 0.21 -3.37
C PHE A 4 -3.50 -0.82 -2.24
N HIS A 5 -2.34 -1.20 -1.72
CA HIS A 5 -2.19 -2.16 -0.64
C HIS A 5 -1.30 -1.59 0.46
N TRP A 6 -1.68 -1.81 1.71
CA TRP A 6 -0.83 -1.47 2.86
C TRP A 6 0.31 -2.48 3.01
N VAL A 7 1.49 -1.97 3.35
CA VAL A 7 2.76 -2.68 3.48
C VAL A 7 3.42 -2.20 4.76
N PRO A 8 3.34 -2.96 5.87
CA PRO A 8 4.17 -2.65 7.02
C PRO A 8 5.64 -2.85 6.64
N ALA A 9 6.48 -1.88 6.98
CA ALA A 9 7.93 -1.88 6.76
C ALA A 9 8.56 -0.71 7.55
N ASP A 10 9.81 -0.87 7.98
CA ASP A 10 10.59 0.23 8.60
C ASP A 10 9.86 0.97 9.75
N GLY A 11 9.17 0.21 10.61
CA GLY A 11 8.44 0.75 11.76
C GLY A 11 7.17 1.54 11.40
N ARG A 12 6.71 1.51 10.14
CA ARG A 12 5.51 2.21 9.66
C ARG A 12 4.67 1.32 8.72
N ARG A 13 3.43 1.72 8.46
CA ARG A 13 2.61 1.16 7.37
C ARG A 13 2.68 2.07 6.15
N HIS A 14 3.35 1.61 5.10
CA HIS A 14 3.42 2.24 3.78
C HIS A 14 2.28 1.76 2.89
N ALA A 15 2.04 2.43 1.77
CA ALA A 15 1.09 2.01 0.75
C ALA A 15 1.82 1.80 -0.58
N SER A 16 1.40 0.80 -1.35
CA SER A 16 1.98 0.46 -2.65
C SER A 16 0.91 0.15 -3.69
N LEU A 17 1.23 0.46 -4.96
CA LEU A 17 0.46 0.04 -6.14
C LEU A 17 1.01 -1.26 -6.75
N ASP A 18 2.13 -1.76 -6.26
CA ASP A 18 2.78 -2.94 -6.80
C ASP A 18 1.83 -4.14 -6.74
N LYS A 19 1.93 -5.01 -7.74
CA LYS A 19 1.17 -6.26 -7.71
C LYS A 19 1.66 -7.12 -6.55
N ARG A 20 0.72 -7.58 -5.72
CA ARG A 20 1.01 -8.59 -4.71
C ARG A 20 1.17 -9.95 -5.41
N PRO A 21 2.18 -10.76 -5.03
CA PRO A 21 2.42 -12.06 -5.65
C PRO A 21 1.25 -13.02 -5.42
N TRP A 22 0.76 -13.16 -4.17
CA TRP A 22 -0.44 -13.94 -3.83
C TRP A 22 -1.09 -13.44 -2.52
N GLY A 23 -2.41 -13.57 -2.39
CA GLY A 23 -3.13 -13.31 -1.14
C GLY A 23 -3.31 -11.83 -0.79
N ASN A 24 -3.44 -11.55 0.52
CA ASN A 24 -3.86 -10.25 1.04
C ASN A 24 -2.72 -9.35 1.55
N ALA A 25 -1.46 -9.78 1.48
CA ALA A 25 -0.30 -9.03 1.97
C ALA A 25 0.96 -9.32 1.14
N TYR A 26 1.97 -8.46 1.24
CA TYR A 26 3.32 -8.77 0.75
C TYR A 26 4.02 -9.66 1.79
N PRO A 27 4.71 -10.73 1.39
CA PRO A 27 5.45 -11.57 2.32
C PRO A 27 6.64 -10.81 2.92
N SER A 28 6.99 -11.14 4.17
CA SER A 28 8.18 -10.57 4.81
C SER A 28 9.44 -10.79 3.96
N GLY A 29 10.29 -9.79 3.87
CA GLY A 29 11.53 -9.86 3.08
C GLY A 29 11.37 -9.45 1.60
N MET A 30 10.14 -9.21 1.12
CA MET A 30 9.92 -8.72 -0.24
C MET A 30 10.22 -7.22 -0.34
N LEU A 31 10.99 -6.83 -1.35
CA LEU A 31 11.19 -5.42 -1.70
C LEU A 31 9.95 -4.87 -2.40
N VAL A 32 9.46 -3.71 -1.97
CA VAL A 32 8.23 -3.08 -2.46
C VAL A 32 8.44 -1.59 -2.68
N SER A 33 8.02 -1.08 -3.84
CA SER A 33 7.97 0.35 -4.12
C SER A 33 6.73 0.99 -3.50
N THR A 34 6.90 2.10 -2.80
CA THR A 34 5.82 2.74 -2.03
C THR A 34 5.36 4.06 -2.66
N LEU A 35 4.17 4.52 -2.26
CA LEU A 35 3.61 5.80 -2.68
C LEU A 35 4.41 7.00 -2.16
N CYS A 36 5.18 6.85 -1.07
CA CYS A 36 6.12 7.88 -0.61
C CYS A 36 7.47 7.82 -1.34
N SER A 37 7.52 7.14 -2.49
CA SER A 37 8.70 7.01 -3.36
C SER A 37 9.91 6.36 -2.69
N GLN A 38 9.70 5.59 -1.63
CA GLN A 38 10.73 4.77 -0.99
C GLN A 38 10.59 3.32 -1.42
N GLU A 39 11.71 2.61 -1.58
CA GLU A 39 11.73 1.16 -1.64
C GLU A 39 11.93 0.61 -0.23
N VAL A 40 11.06 -0.30 0.20
CA VAL A 40 11.06 -0.85 1.56
C VAL A 40 10.98 -2.36 1.54
N VAL A 41 11.54 -3.00 2.55
CA VAL A 41 11.41 -4.45 2.75
C VAL A 41 10.18 -4.73 3.62
N ALA A 42 9.21 -5.46 3.07
CA ALA A 42 7.97 -5.76 3.76
C ALA A 42 8.21 -6.56 5.06
N ASP A 43 7.39 -6.25 6.06
CA ASP A 43 7.27 -6.98 7.32
C ASP A 43 5.79 -7.39 7.51
N ALA A 44 5.51 -8.68 7.32
CA ALA A 44 4.17 -9.24 7.43
C ALA A 44 3.83 -9.75 8.84
N THR A 45 4.63 -9.44 9.86
CA THR A 45 4.33 -9.82 11.25
C THR A 45 3.07 -9.12 11.77
N LYS A 46 2.39 -9.74 12.74
CA LYS A 46 1.13 -9.18 13.29
C LYS A 46 1.36 -7.85 14.00
N GLU A 47 2.52 -7.70 14.62
CA GLU A 47 2.97 -6.52 15.34
C GLU A 47 3.21 -5.35 14.38
N ALA A 48 3.81 -5.63 13.22
CA ALA A 48 4.04 -4.61 12.20
C ALA A 48 2.74 -3.99 11.67
N TRP A 49 1.68 -4.79 11.60
CA TRP A 49 0.34 -4.29 11.27
C TRP A 49 -0.25 -3.32 12.30
N LEU A 50 0.33 -3.17 13.50
CA LEU A 50 -0.10 -2.20 14.51
C LEU A 50 0.63 -0.85 14.40
N TRP A 51 1.69 -0.75 13.61
CA TRP A 51 2.49 0.47 13.47
C TRP A 51 1.72 1.65 12.89
N GLN A 52 2.19 2.87 13.15
CA GLN A 52 1.56 4.06 12.57
C GLN A 52 1.71 4.07 11.04
N THR A 53 0.72 4.64 10.34
CA THR A 53 0.83 4.85 8.90
C THR A 53 1.90 5.88 8.58
N CYS A 54 2.64 5.66 7.49
CA CYS A 54 3.44 6.70 6.87
C CYS A 54 2.51 7.84 6.41
N GLY A 55 2.79 9.08 6.81
CA GLY A 55 1.93 10.24 6.53
C GLY A 55 1.82 10.55 5.03
N ASP A 56 2.92 10.43 4.30
CA ASP A 56 2.96 10.65 2.85
C ASP A 56 2.16 9.57 2.13
N CYS A 57 2.39 8.30 2.47
CA CYS A 57 1.61 7.18 1.93
C CYS A 57 0.12 7.32 2.23
N HIS A 58 -0.25 7.81 3.41
CA HIS A 58 -1.65 8.05 3.77
C HIS A 58 -2.27 9.09 2.85
N SER A 59 -1.61 10.22 2.66
CA SER A 59 -2.08 11.31 1.78
C SER A 59 -2.23 10.85 0.33
N GLU A 60 -1.23 10.15 -0.21
CA GLU A 60 -1.27 9.64 -1.58
C GLU A 60 -2.32 8.53 -1.75
N ALA A 61 -2.47 7.63 -0.78
CA ALA A 61 -3.50 6.60 -0.81
C ALA A 61 -4.92 7.20 -0.94
N HIS A 62 -5.18 8.32 -0.25
CA HIS A 62 -6.45 9.05 -0.40
C HIS A 62 -6.61 9.64 -1.81
N ARG A 63 -5.57 10.22 -2.40
CA ARG A 63 -5.60 10.75 -3.78
C ARG A 63 -5.87 9.65 -4.79
N VAL A 64 -5.16 8.53 -4.69
CA VAL A 64 -5.36 7.37 -5.59
C VAL A 64 -6.78 6.82 -5.45
N ALA A 65 -7.30 6.70 -4.22
CA ALA A 65 -8.67 6.24 -4.01
C ALA A 65 -9.72 7.20 -4.60
N ALA A 66 -9.51 8.52 -4.50
CA ALA A 66 -10.39 9.51 -5.09
C ALA A 66 -10.39 9.45 -6.62
N ALA A 67 -9.20 9.39 -7.24
CA ALA A 67 -9.05 9.35 -8.69
C ALA A 67 -9.80 8.16 -9.33
N VAL A 68 -9.75 6.96 -8.72
CA VAL A 68 -10.46 5.78 -9.23
C VAL A 68 -11.99 5.90 -9.13
N ARG A 69 -12.51 6.75 -8.24
CA ARG A 69 -13.96 7.01 -8.14
C ARG A 69 -14.46 8.01 -9.18
N GLU A 70 -13.58 8.89 -9.65
CA GLU A 70 -13.90 9.95 -10.63
C GLU A 70 -13.86 9.44 -12.07
N VAL A 71 -13.18 8.32 -12.35
CA VAL A 71 -13.23 7.66 -13.65
C VAL A 71 -14.67 7.13 -13.86
N PRO A 72 -15.42 7.59 -14.87
CA PRO A 72 -16.75 7.07 -15.15
C PRO A 72 -16.64 5.56 -15.38
N ARG A 73 -17.46 4.77 -14.70
CA ARG A 73 -17.63 3.35 -15.04
C ARG A 73 -18.17 3.30 -16.47
N MET A 74 -17.30 3.10 -17.45
CA MET A 74 -17.74 2.68 -18.79
C MET A 74 -18.34 1.29 -18.62
N SER A 75 -19.67 1.27 -18.48
CA SER A 75 -20.48 0.07 -18.62
C SER A 75 -20.26 -0.45 -20.05
N VAL A 76 -19.61 -1.62 -20.16
CA VAL A 76 -19.63 -2.44 -21.37
C VAL A 76 -20.92 -3.23 -21.38
#